data_AF-A0A942PQI1-F1
#
_entry.id   AF-A0A942PQI1-F1
#
_cell.length_a   1.000
_cell.length_b   1.000
_cell.length_c   1.000
_cell.angle_alpha   90.00
_cell.angle_beta   90.00
_cell.angle_gamma   90.00
#
_symmetry.space_group_name_H-M   'P 1'
#
loop_
_entity.id
_entity.type
_entity.pdbx_description
1 polymer ?
#
loop_
_entity_poly.entity_id
_entity_poly.type
_entity_poly.pdbx_seq_one_letter_code
_entity_poly.pdbx_strand_id
1 'polypeptide(L)'
;MENFPLLIDVLPQLANKIRDYFIGKMEFELANQIDNLQIKELCDCGDPDCGSFYLSQYVETEDKLEGFSFEGIGTIEVYEGKIGFIEIFPSNFGYQIRSILKQTNLLY
;
A
#
# COMPACT_ATOMS: atom_id res chain seq x y z
N MET A 1 0.07 18.74 11.48
CA MET A 1 -0.42 17.52 10.80
C MET A 1 0.51 17.29 9.64
N GLU A 2 1.20 16.16 9.61
CA GLU A 2 1.95 15.74 8.43
C GLU A 2 0.96 15.54 7.28
N ASN A 3 1.26 16.13 6.12
CA ASN A 3 0.39 16.05 4.95
C ASN A 3 0.91 14.96 4.03
N PHE A 4 0.57 13.72 4.33
CA PHE A 4 0.92 12.58 3.51
C PHE A 4 0.07 12.56 2.22
N PRO A 5 0.67 12.31 1.05
CA PRO A 5 -0.06 12.25 -0.21
C PRO A 5 -0.97 11.03 -0.26
N LEU A 6 -2.11 11.17 -0.95
CA LEU A 6 -3.07 10.10 -1.11
C LEU A 6 -2.55 9.06 -2.12
N LEU A 7 -2.80 7.78 -1.83
CA LEU A 7 -2.46 6.66 -2.70
C LEU A 7 -3.08 6.83 -4.08
N ILE A 8 -4.33 7.29 -4.16
CA ILE A 8 -5.06 7.50 -5.41
C ILE A 8 -4.43 8.62 -6.27
N ASP A 9 -3.80 9.61 -5.65
CA ASP A 9 -3.16 10.72 -6.36
C ASP A 9 -1.78 10.32 -6.90
N VAL A 10 -1.05 9.48 -6.16
CA VAL A 10 0.32 9.07 -6.52
C VAL A 10 0.35 7.82 -7.40
N LEU A 11 -0.48 6.83 -7.09
CA LEU A 11 -0.54 5.53 -7.78
C LEU A 11 -1.99 5.16 -8.15
N PRO A 12 -2.67 5.96 -8.99
CA PRO A 12 -4.11 5.80 -9.27
C PRO A 12 -4.46 4.40 -9.80
N GLN A 13 -3.60 3.81 -10.64
CA GLN A 13 -3.84 2.48 -11.19
C GLN A 13 -3.73 1.39 -10.12
N LEU A 14 -2.77 1.49 -9.21
CA LEU A 14 -2.62 0.55 -8.10
C LEU A 14 -3.80 0.67 -7.14
N ALA A 15 -4.18 1.89 -6.79
CA ALA A 15 -5.33 2.18 -5.93
C ALA A 15 -6.62 1.54 -6.47
N ASN A 16 -6.92 1.76 -7.75
CA ASN A 16 -8.10 1.14 -8.39
C ASN A 16 -8.02 -0.38 -8.39
N LYS A 17 -6.87 -0.99 -8.68
CA LYS A 17 -6.70 -2.46 -8.61
C LYS A 17 -6.94 -3.01 -7.21
N ILE A 18 -6.47 -2.33 -6.17
CA ILE A 18 -6.71 -2.73 -4.78
C ILE A 18 -8.20 -2.60 -4.45
N ARG A 19 -8.86 -1.52 -4.87
CA ARG A 19 -10.30 -1.34 -4.68
C ARG A 19 -11.09 -2.48 -5.33
N ASP A 20 -10.81 -2.76 -6.60
CA ASP A 20 -11.48 -3.82 -7.35
C ASP A 20 -11.23 -5.20 -6.74
N TYR A 21 -10.02 -5.45 -6.22
CA TYR A 21 -9.69 -6.67 -5.48
C TYR A 21 -10.60 -6.87 -4.27
N PHE A 22 -10.75 -5.86 -3.41
CA PHE A 22 -11.60 -5.96 -2.22
C PHE A 22 -13.09 -6.01 -2.56
N ILE A 23 -13.54 -5.27 -3.58
CA ILE A 23 -14.92 -5.40 -4.11
C ILE A 23 -15.18 -6.83 -4.58
N GLY A 24 -14.26 -7.43 -5.34
CA GLY A 24 -14.38 -8.80 -5.83
C GLY A 24 -14.44 -9.84 -4.71
N LYS A 25 -13.89 -9.53 -3.54
CA LYS A 25 -13.95 -10.37 -2.33
C LYS A 25 -15.14 -10.05 -1.40
N MET A 26 -15.98 -9.09 -1.76
CA MET A 26 -17.07 -8.58 -0.92
C MET A 26 -16.59 -7.89 0.37
N GLU A 27 -15.33 -7.47 0.43
CA GLU A 27 -14.73 -6.72 1.53
C GLU A 27 -14.94 -5.20 1.36
N PHE A 28 -16.21 -4.78 1.34
CA PHE A 28 -16.57 -3.40 0.98
C PHE A 28 -16.01 -2.35 1.94
N GLU A 29 -15.86 -2.69 3.22
CA GLU A 29 -15.27 -1.78 4.21
C GLU A 29 -13.81 -1.44 3.87
N LEU A 30 -13.03 -2.42 3.40
CA LEU A 30 -11.65 -2.21 2.95
C LEU A 30 -11.62 -1.46 1.62
N ALA A 31 -12.50 -1.79 0.68
CA ALA A 31 -12.60 -1.08 -0.60
C ALA A 31 -12.93 0.42 -0.43
N ASN A 32 -13.75 0.77 0.57
CA ASN A 32 -14.12 2.16 0.85
C ASN A 32 -12.97 2.99 1.46
N GLN A 33 -11.91 2.36 1.96
CA GLN A 33 -10.77 3.07 2.54
C GLN A 33 -9.85 3.68 1.48
N ILE A 34 -9.82 3.10 0.27
CA ILE A 34 -8.80 3.37 -0.77
C ILE A 34 -8.65 4.85 -1.10
N ASP A 35 -9.75 5.60 -1.16
CA ASP A 35 -9.76 7.03 -1.51
C ASP A 35 -9.07 7.91 -0.46
N ASN A 36 -8.95 7.41 0.77
CA ASN A 36 -8.41 8.14 1.92
C ASN A 36 -7.08 7.55 2.42
N LEU A 37 -6.54 6.53 1.76
CA LEU A 37 -5.25 5.97 2.12
C LEU A 37 -4.14 6.96 1.79
N GLN A 38 -3.33 7.30 2.79
CA GLN A 38 -2.17 8.15 2.60
C GLN A 38 -0.89 7.33 2.72
N ILE A 39 0.08 7.62 1.87
CA ILE A 39 1.38 6.94 1.88
C ILE A 39 2.27 7.62 2.92
N LYS A 40 2.71 6.86 3.91
CA LYS A 40 3.52 7.36 5.03
C LYS A 40 5.01 7.27 4.71
N GLU A 41 5.48 6.08 4.39
CA GLU A 41 6.91 5.80 4.19
C GLU A 41 7.14 4.58 3.30
N LEU A 42 8.33 4.50 2.70
CA LEU A 42 8.76 3.37 1.89
C LEU A 42 9.32 2.24 2.76
N CYS A 43 9.19 1.00 2.29
CA CYS A 43 9.93 -0.11 2.87
C CYS A 43 11.44 0.07 2.70
N ASP A 44 12.19 -0.18 3.77
CA ASP A 44 13.65 -0.04 3.86
C ASP A 44 14.38 -1.40 3.95
N CYS A 45 13.86 -2.43 3.28
CA CYS A 45 14.49 -3.75 3.23
C CYS A 45 15.83 -3.80 2.46
N GLY A 46 16.29 -2.67 1.92
CA GLY A 46 17.51 -2.58 1.12
C GLY A 46 17.40 -3.05 -0.34
N ASP A 47 16.27 -3.66 -0.72
CA ASP A 47 16.04 -4.12 -2.10
C ASP A 47 15.54 -2.95 -2.98
N PRO A 48 16.29 -2.56 -4.03
CA PRO A 48 15.89 -1.46 -4.92
C PRO A 48 14.64 -1.78 -5.75
N ASP A 49 14.32 -3.06 -5.94
CA ASP A 49 13.18 -3.52 -6.72
C ASP A 49 11.94 -3.78 -5.86
N CYS A 50 12.06 -3.65 -4.53
CA CYS A 50 10.93 -3.70 -3.60
C CYS A 50 10.09 -2.42 -3.68
N GLY A 51 8.83 -2.58 -4.12
CA GLY A 51 7.86 -1.49 -4.24
C GLY A 51 6.98 -1.31 -3.01
N SER A 52 7.26 -1.97 -1.89
CA SER A 52 6.42 -1.97 -0.70
C SER A 52 6.44 -0.63 0.05
N PHE A 53 5.33 -0.28 0.68
CA PHE A 53 5.19 0.97 1.44
C PHE A 53 4.13 0.88 2.54
N TYR A 54 4.32 1.70 3.57
CA TYR A 54 3.41 1.82 4.71
C TYR A 54 2.43 2.97 4.48
N LEU A 55 1.21 2.76 4.98
CA LEU A 55 0.15 3.75 4.95
C LEU A 55 0.08 4.50 6.29
N SER A 56 -0.52 5.69 6.31
CA SER A 56 -0.62 6.53 7.52
C SER A 56 -1.39 5.88 8.66
N GLN A 57 -2.17 4.84 8.35
CA GLN A 57 -2.94 4.05 9.30
C GLN A 57 -2.17 2.87 9.87
N TYR A 58 -0.89 2.69 9.48
CA TYR A 58 -0.05 1.63 10.01
C TYR A 58 0.11 1.77 11.52
N VAL A 59 -0.29 0.74 12.24
CA VAL A 59 -0.06 0.57 13.66
C VAL A 59 0.78 -0.71 13.80
N GLU A 60 1.97 -0.60 14.39
CA GLU A 60 2.79 -1.77 14.73
C GLU A 60 2.10 -2.57 15.83
N THR A 61 1.19 -3.46 15.43
CA THR A 61 0.56 -4.45 16.30
C THR A 61 0.46 -5.77 15.56
N GLU A 62 1.21 -6.78 16.02
CA GLU A 62 1.14 -8.14 15.46
C GLU A 62 -0.17 -8.85 15.80
N ASP A 63 -0.84 -8.41 16.87
CA ASP A 63 -2.13 -8.92 17.28
C ASP A 63 -3.21 -8.43 16.29
N LYS A 64 -3.65 -9.31 15.38
CA LYS A 64 -4.71 -9.14 14.35
C LYS A 64 -4.24 -8.68 12.95
N LEU A 65 -3.05 -9.11 12.54
CA LEU A 65 -2.64 -9.01 11.14
C LEU A 65 -3.43 -9.99 10.25
N GLU A 66 -4.09 -9.44 9.23
CA GLU A 66 -4.72 -10.20 8.15
C GLU A 66 -3.99 -9.93 6.83
N GLY A 67 -3.45 -10.98 6.22
CA GLY A 67 -2.73 -10.91 4.94
C GLY A 67 -3.60 -11.33 3.76
N PHE A 68 -3.80 -10.41 2.82
CA PHE A 68 -4.54 -10.66 1.58
C PHE A 68 -3.57 -10.87 0.42
N SER A 69 -3.59 -12.05 -0.20
CA SER A 69 -2.79 -12.34 -1.38
C SER A 69 -3.24 -11.47 -2.55
N PHE A 70 -2.33 -10.62 -3.06
CA PHE A 70 -2.55 -9.78 -4.22
C PHE A 70 -1.83 -10.41 -5.42
N GLU A 71 -2.51 -11.38 -6.03
CA GLU A 71 -1.94 -12.36 -6.96
C GLU A 71 -0.95 -11.78 -7.97
N GLY A 72 0.27 -12.33 -7.98
CA GLY A 72 1.33 -11.95 -8.91
C GLY A 72 2.00 -10.60 -8.62
N ILE A 73 1.59 -9.89 -7.57
CA ILE A 73 2.12 -8.58 -7.19
C ILE A 73 2.76 -8.62 -5.80
N GLY A 74 2.04 -9.14 -4.81
CA GLY A 74 2.48 -9.12 -3.41
C GLY A 74 1.35 -9.43 -2.45
N THR A 75 1.31 -8.73 -1.32
CA THR A 75 0.28 -8.87 -0.29
C THR A 75 -0.26 -7.52 0.16
N ILE A 76 -1.44 -7.53 0.74
CA ILE A 76 -2.05 -6.36 1.39
C ILE A 76 -2.28 -6.74 2.84
N GLU A 77 -1.68 -5.98 3.74
CA GLU A 77 -1.76 -6.22 5.18
C GLU A 77 -2.79 -5.31 5.82
N VAL A 78 -3.72 -5.92 6.53
CA VAL A 78 -4.82 -5.27 7.23
C VAL A 78 -4.65 -5.48 8.73
N TYR A 79 -4.75 -4.40 9.49
CA TYR A 79 -4.62 -4.36 10.94
C TYR A 79 -5.90 -3.82 11.54
N GLU A 80 -6.62 -4.62 12.32
CA GLU A 80 -7.91 -4.25 12.91
C GLU A 80 -8.91 -3.66 11.88
N GLY A 81 -8.99 -4.28 10.69
CA GLY A 81 -9.85 -3.83 9.61
C GLY A 81 -9.37 -2.59 8.85
N LYS A 82 -8.12 -2.14 9.06
CA LYS A 82 -7.50 -1.01 8.34
C LYS A 82 -6.33 -1.45 7.48
N ILE A 83 -6.26 -0.97 6.24
CA ILE A 83 -5.12 -1.26 5.36
C ILE A 83 -3.90 -0.48 5.86
N GLY A 84 -2.90 -1.21 6.36
CA GLY A 84 -1.70 -0.63 6.98
C GLY A 84 -0.46 -0.69 6.10
N PHE A 85 -0.30 -1.75 5.32
CA PHE A 85 0.89 -1.96 4.49
C PHE A 85 0.54 -2.63 3.16
N ILE A 86 1.18 -2.15 2.10
CA ILE A 86 1.10 -2.74 0.77
C ILE A 86 2.45 -3.36 0.46
N GLU A 87 2.50 -4.68 0.40
CA GLU A 87 3.68 -5.40 -0.03
C GLU A 87 3.66 -5.55 -1.56
N ILE A 88 4.75 -5.15 -2.20
CA ILE A 88 4.99 -5.39 -3.63
C ILE A 88 6.35 -6.07 -3.75
N PHE A 89 6.33 -7.32 -4.20
CA PHE A 89 7.54 -8.13 -4.28
C PHE A 89 8.57 -7.53 -5.25
N PRO A 90 9.88 -7.78 -4.99
CA PRO A 90 10.96 -7.40 -5.88
C PRO A 90 10.69 -7.79 -7.33
N SER A 91 10.53 -6.78 -8.18
CA SER A 91 10.18 -6.95 -9.59
C SER A 91 10.36 -5.63 -10.35
N ASN A 92 10.29 -5.67 -11.69
CA ASN A 92 10.24 -4.44 -12.49
C ASN A 92 9.04 -3.55 -12.11
N PHE A 93 7.90 -4.17 -11.76
CA PHE A 93 6.75 -3.43 -11.24
C PHE A 93 7.07 -2.78 -9.89
N GLY A 94 7.69 -3.50 -8.95
CA GLY A 94 8.12 -2.95 -7.66
C GLY A 94 9.11 -1.79 -7.81
N TYR A 95 10.10 -1.92 -8.69
CA TYR A 95 11.04 -0.84 -9.03
C TYR A 95 10.32 0.43 -9.54
N GLN A 96 9.33 0.26 -10.42
CA GLN A 96 8.54 1.39 -10.96
C GLN A 96 7.75 2.08 -9.85
N ILE A 97 7.07 1.31 -8.99
CA ILE A 97 6.34 1.85 -7.85
C ILE A 97 7.29 2.63 -6.94
N ARG A 98 8.41 2.02 -6.51
CA ARG A 98 9.41 2.67 -5.66
C ARG A 98 9.94 3.97 -6.28
N SER A 99 10.18 3.98 -7.59
CA SER A 99 10.68 5.14 -8.31
C SER A 99 9.67 6.30 -8.31
N ILE A 100 8.38 6.02 -8.54
CA ILE A 100 7.31 7.04 -8.47
C ILE A 100 7.20 7.61 -7.05
N LEU A 101 7.23 6.75 -6.04
CA LEU A 101 7.13 7.17 -4.64
C LEU A 101 8.32 8.03 -4.21
N LYS A 102 9.54 7.72 -4.65
CA LYS A 102 10.71 8.59 -4.40
C LYS A 102 10.59 9.97 -5.05
N GLN A 103 9.90 10.09 -6.19
CA GLN A 103 9.72 11.37 -6.89
C GLN A 103 8.67 12.29 -6.24
N THR A 104 7.76 11.74 -5.43
CA THR A 104 6.68 12.51 -4.82
C THR A 104 7.09 13.26 -3.54
N ASN A 105 8.40 13.38 -3.27
CA ASN A 105 8.96 13.93 -2.02
C ASN A 105 8.40 13.23 -0.76
N LEU A 106 7.90 12.00 -0.91
CA LEU A 106 7.70 11.06 0.19
C LEU A 106 9.09 10.64 0.69
N LEU A 107 9.69 11.53 1.48
CA LEU A 107 10.93 11.37 2.23
C LEU A 107 12.23 11.47 1.39
N TYR A 108 12.96 12.56 1.65
CA TYR A 108 14.35 12.43 2.08
C TYR A 108 14.36 12.26 3.60
#